data_AF-A0A934RN51-F1
#
_entry.id   AF-A0A934RN51-F1
#
_cell.length_a   1.000
_cell.length_b   1.000
_cell.length_c   1.000
_cell.angle_alpha   90.00
_cell.angle_beta   90.00
_cell.angle_gamma   90.00
#
_symmetry.space_group_name_H-M   'P 1'
#
loop_
_entity.id
_entity.type
_entity.pdbx_description
1 polymer ?
#
loop_
_entity_poly.entity_id
_entity_poly.type
_entity_poly.pdbx_seq_one_letter_code
_entity_poly.pdbx_strand_id
1 'polypeptide(L)'
;MKTDFFSILLAGSLFTGAASGASIFSSSFDAHGSADGATSFSGLTWVTNGVTIASDTLALSAGEVQTSGAPENADRLAVARNIDTAGPWSIEIAFSTVTSTVVADFTFDYQFISGGGANQGAPHPGSGVVNVALLDGAGAVTLSEVTLPALGDETAASNSGTGIVADLPDFALVAGTDYVLRFTVSSEATSGNNFALDTVSLNSLVIPEPSTAALALVAGLGLLRRRRLLVAQ
;
A
#
# COMPACT_ATOMS: atom_id res chain seq x y z
N MET A 1 -43.55 -40.70 22.51
CA MET A 1 -43.00 -39.37 22.22
C MET A 1 -41.77 -39.13 23.08
N LYS A 2 -40.58 -39.25 22.51
CA LYS A 2 -39.34 -38.67 23.04
C LYS A 2 -38.56 -38.19 21.83
N THR A 3 -38.56 -36.89 21.63
CA THR A 3 -37.79 -36.16 20.61
C THR A 3 -36.44 -35.85 21.21
N ASP A 4 -35.39 -36.55 20.78
CA ASP A 4 -34.02 -36.21 21.10
C ASP A 4 -33.48 -35.25 20.02
N PHE A 5 -33.38 -33.98 20.40
CA PHE A 5 -32.75 -32.91 19.63
C PHE A 5 -31.22 -33.07 19.72
N PHE A 6 -30.58 -33.39 18.60
CA PHE A 6 -29.12 -33.33 18.48
C PHE A 6 -28.70 -31.89 18.18
N SER A 7 -28.23 -31.17 19.20
CA SER A 7 -27.57 -29.88 19.04
C SER A 7 -26.12 -30.10 18.63
N ILE A 8 -25.78 -29.86 17.36
CA ILE A 8 -24.39 -29.72 16.92
C ILE A 8 -23.96 -28.29 17.26
N LEU A 9 -23.13 -28.17 18.28
CA LEU A 9 -22.45 -26.94 18.64
C LEU A 9 -21.36 -26.68 17.59
N LEU A 10 -21.63 -25.79 16.65
CA LEU A 10 -20.65 -25.30 15.69
C LEU A 10 -19.78 -24.26 16.42
N ALA A 11 -18.64 -24.70 16.95
CA ALA A 11 -17.63 -23.80 17.47
C ALA A 11 -16.96 -23.09 16.29
N GLY A 12 -17.57 -21.99 15.83
CA GLY A 12 -16.94 -21.02 14.96
C GLY A 12 -15.91 -20.23 15.77
N SER A 13 -14.67 -20.71 15.82
CA SER A 13 -13.55 -19.90 16.29
C SER A 13 -13.20 -18.88 15.21
N LEU A 14 -13.48 -17.63 15.56
CA LEU A 14 -13.15 -16.40 14.85
C LEU A 14 -11.67 -16.37 14.45
N PHE A 15 -11.41 -16.13 13.17
CA PHE A 15 -10.12 -15.64 12.70
C PHE A 15 -10.00 -14.17 13.14
N THR A 16 -9.24 -13.90 14.20
CA THR A 16 -8.79 -12.55 14.54
C THR A 16 -7.27 -12.53 14.50
N GLY A 17 -6.74 -12.41 13.28
CA GLY A 17 -5.42 -11.90 13.01
C GLY A 17 -5.56 -11.14 11.70
N ALA A 18 -5.27 -9.84 11.70
CA ALA A 18 -5.08 -9.12 10.45
C ALA A 18 -3.85 -9.74 9.77
N ALA A 19 -4.08 -10.68 8.86
CA ALA A 19 -3.04 -11.19 8.01
C ALA A 19 -2.83 -10.15 6.92
N SER A 20 -1.78 -9.33 7.01
CA SER A 20 -1.33 -8.56 5.84
C SER A 20 -1.07 -9.58 4.73
N GLY A 21 -1.70 -9.42 3.57
CA GLY A 21 -1.41 -10.32 2.47
C GLY A 21 -0.02 -10.10 1.91
N ALA A 22 0.35 -10.96 0.96
CA ALA A 22 1.66 -10.87 0.33
C ALA A 22 1.81 -9.50 -0.34
N SER A 23 3.00 -8.90 -0.20
CA SER A 23 3.35 -7.71 -0.99
C SER A 23 3.20 -8.05 -2.47
N ILE A 24 2.48 -7.20 -3.20
CA ILE A 24 2.34 -7.21 -4.66
C ILE A 24 3.63 -6.64 -5.25
N PHE A 25 4.05 -5.48 -4.75
CA PHE A 25 5.39 -4.97 -4.96
C PHE A 25 5.85 -4.11 -3.78
N SER A 26 7.16 -3.96 -3.62
CA SER A 26 7.75 -3.06 -2.64
C SER A 26 9.12 -2.53 -3.07
N SER A 27 9.53 -1.41 -2.47
CA SER A 27 10.88 -0.84 -2.58
C SER A 27 11.22 -0.05 -1.31
N SER A 28 12.48 -0.15 -0.85
CA SER A 28 13.01 0.68 0.25
C SER A 28 13.65 1.98 -0.23
N PHE A 29 13.82 2.19 -1.54
CA PHE A 29 14.51 3.35 -2.11
C PHE A 29 16.00 3.53 -1.71
N ASP A 30 16.57 2.65 -0.87
CA ASP A 30 17.98 2.64 -0.44
C ASP A 30 18.98 2.71 -1.61
N ALA A 31 18.63 2.08 -2.74
CA ALA A 31 19.43 2.14 -3.94
C ALA A 31 18.82 3.18 -4.88
N HIS A 32 19.48 4.33 -5.03
CA HIS A 32 19.18 5.27 -6.10
C HIS A 32 20.44 5.87 -6.73
N GLY A 33 20.37 6.11 -8.04
CA GLY A 33 21.44 6.74 -8.83
C GLY A 33 21.28 8.25 -9.02
N SER A 34 20.16 8.81 -8.56
CA SER A 34 19.83 10.22 -8.77
C SER A 34 20.58 11.14 -7.82
N ALA A 35 21.20 12.19 -8.36
CA ALA A 35 21.78 13.27 -7.57
C ALA A 35 20.71 14.32 -7.20
N ASP A 36 21.01 15.14 -6.19
CA ASP A 36 20.22 16.33 -5.90
C ASP A 36 20.04 17.20 -7.14
N GLY A 37 18.83 17.73 -7.33
CA GLY A 37 18.47 18.48 -8.54
C GLY A 37 17.90 17.62 -9.67
N ALA A 38 17.95 16.29 -9.57
CA ALA A 38 17.41 15.42 -10.63
C ALA A 38 15.88 15.51 -10.71
N THR A 39 15.34 15.42 -11.92
CA THR A 39 13.87 15.43 -12.16
C THR A 39 13.22 14.06 -12.00
N SER A 40 14.02 13.02 -11.74
CA SER A 40 13.57 11.66 -11.52
C SER A 40 14.44 10.94 -10.51
N PHE A 41 13.85 9.97 -9.84
CA PHE A 41 14.51 9.08 -8.88
C PHE A 41 14.73 7.72 -9.56
N SER A 42 15.99 7.39 -9.85
CA SER A 42 16.39 6.29 -10.75
C SER A 42 17.23 5.24 -10.03
N GLY A 43 17.35 4.04 -10.62
CA GLY A 43 18.14 2.94 -10.06
C GLY A 43 17.41 2.14 -8.98
N LEU A 44 16.09 2.24 -8.97
CA LEU A 44 15.25 1.61 -7.97
C LEU A 44 15.23 0.10 -8.12
N THR A 45 15.34 -0.58 -6.98
CA THR A 45 15.11 -2.03 -6.92
C THR A 45 13.71 -2.30 -6.41
N TRP A 46 12.96 -3.12 -7.16
CA TRP A 46 11.62 -3.56 -6.81
C TRP A 46 11.62 -5.04 -6.43
N VAL A 47 11.01 -5.36 -5.30
CA VAL A 47 10.56 -6.73 -5.02
C VAL A 47 9.14 -6.84 -5.58
N THR A 48 8.86 -7.89 -6.34
CA THR A 48 7.56 -8.06 -7.02
C THR A 48 7.02 -9.45 -6.81
N ASN A 49 5.70 -9.57 -6.78
CA ASN A 49 4.98 -10.82 -6.69
C ASN A 49 3.70 -10.73 -7.54
N GLY A 50 3.66 -11.48 -8.64
CA GLY A 50 2.49 -11.49 -9.51
C GLY A 50 2.31 -10.22 -10.34
N VAL A 51 3.33 -9.36 -10.43
CA VAL A 51 3.35 -8.15 -11.28
C VAL A 51 4.73 -7.93 -11.91
N THR A 52 4.77 -7.09 -12.93
CA THR A 52 5.99 -6.52 -13.51
C THR A 52 5.94 -5.00 -13.39
N ILE A 53 6.95 -4.37 -12.81
CA ILE A 53 7.07 -2.91 -12.76
C ILE A 53 7.64 -2.40 -14.09
N ALA A 54 7.06 -1.32 -14.63
CA ALA A 54 7.41 -0.80 -15.95
C ALA A 54 8.79 -0.10 -16.00
N SER A 55 9.26 0.45 -14.88
CA SER A 55 10.53 1.18 -14.82
C SER A 55 11.17 1.14 -13.42
N ASP A 56 12.50 1.19 -13.39
CA ASP A 56 13.33 1.44 -12.20
C ASP A 56 13.52 2.94 -11.92
N THR A 57 12.76 3.79 -12.61
CA THR A 57 12.83 5.24 -12.52
C THR A 57 11.45 5.83 -12.25
N LEU A 58 11.34 6.66 -11.22
CA LEU A 58 10.15 7.43 -10.89
C LEU A 58 10.35 8.88 -11.31
N ALA A 59 9.50 9.37 -12.21
CA ALA A 59 9.45 10.78 -12.52
C ALA A 59 8.77 11.55 -11.37
N LEU A 60 9.31 12.71 -11.02
CA LEU A 60 8.73 13.60 -10.01
C LEU A 60 7.89 14.68 -10.72
N SER A 61 6.61 14.82 -10.36
CA SER A 61 5.72 15.74 -11.09
C SER A 61 6.04 17.23 -10.89
N ALA A 62 6.70 17.58 -9.79
CA ALA A 62 6.80 18.99 -9.40
C ALA A 62 8.08 19.39 -8.62
N GLY A 63 9.05 18.51 -8.39
CA GLY A 63 10.23 18.85 -7.60
C GLY A 63 11.44 18.00 -7.92
N GLU A 64 12.61 18.51 -7.57
CA GLU A 64 13.90 17.85 -7.77
C GLU A 64 14.18 16.85 -6.65
N VAL A 65 14.97 15.81 -6.91
CA VAL A 65 15.50 14.92 -5.88
C VAL A 65 16.34 15.71 -4.88
N GLN A 66 16.26 15.36 -3.59
CA GLN A 66 16.87 16.15 -2.53
C GLN A 66 17.37 15.33 -1.34
N THR A 67 18.51 14.69 -1.50
CA THR A 67 19.06 13.74 -0.54
C THR A 67 20.31 14.26 0.19
N SER A 68 20.85 15.43 -0.17
CA SER A 68 22.16 15.91 0.35
C SER A 68 22.17 16.63 1.71
N GLY A 69 21.07 16.65 2.46
CA GLY A 69 20.99 17.40 3.74
C GLY A 69 21.26 16.61 5.01
N ALA A 70 21.09 15.30 4.97
CA ALA A 70 21.32 14.40 6.09
C ALA A 70 21.57 12.98 5.54
N PRO A 71 22.57 12.23 6.06
CA PRO A 71 22.85 10.87 5.59
C PRO A 71 21.63 9.96 5.66
N GLU A 72 20.73 10.17 6.63
CA GLU A 72 19.52 9.39 6.82
C GLU A 72 18.47 9.61 5.71
N ASN A 73 18.63 10.64 4.89
CA ASN A 73 17.78 10.91 3.73
C ASN A 73 18.47 10.56 2.40
N ALA A 74 19.69 10.02 2.46
CA ALA A 74 20.39 9.49 1.28
C ALA A 74 19.69 8.26 0.69
N ASP A 75 18.88 7.57 1.48
CA ASP A 75 18.24 6.30 1.12
C ASP A 75 16.72 6.48 0.90
N ARG A 76 16.24 7.73 0.79
CA ARG A 76 14.81 8.07 0.70
C ARG A 76 14.49 8.77 -0.60
N LEU A 77 13.28 8.55 -1.10
CA LEU A 77 12.71 9.39 -2.14
C LEU A 77 12.33 10.74 -1.51
N ALA A 78 13.29 11.67 -1.52
CA ALA A 78 13.16 13.01 -0.99
C ALA A 78 12.91 14.02 -2.11
N VAL A 79 11.86 14.83 -1.98
CA VAL A 79 11.46 15.80 -3.00
C VAL A 79 11.69 17.23 -2.50
N ALA A 80 12.49 18.02 -3.24
CA ALA A 80 12.73 19.45 -3.05
C ALA A 80 11.52 20.31 -3.40
N ARG A 81 10.38 20.04 -2.78
CA ARG A 81 9.17 20.82 -2.94
C ARG A 81 8.49 21.01 -1.61
N ASN A 82 8.39 22.29 -1.21
CA ASN A 82 7.68 22.66 -0.01
C ASN A 82 6.17 22.47 -0.26
N ILE A 83 5.58 21.44 0.33
CA ILE A 83 4.21 21.01 0.01
C ILE A 83 3.14 22.05 0.40
N ASP A 84 3.48 22.95 1.32
CA ASP A 84 2.59 23.96 1.88
C ASP A 84 2.62 25.28 1.08
N THR A 85 3.76 25.62 0.50
CA THR A 85 3.94 26.90 -0.23
C THR A 85 4.08 26.75 -1.74
N ALA A 86 4.70 25.65 -2.21
CA ALA A 86 4.78 25.33 -3.63
C ALA A 86 3.60 24.45 -4.08
N GLY A 87 2.87 23.84 -3.14
CA GLY A 87 1.76 22.94 -3.44
C GLY A 87 2.22 21.50 -3.67
N PRO A 88 1.29 20.61 -4.07
CA PRO A 88 1.51 19.18 -4.04
C PRO A 88 2.54 18.70 -5.05
N TRP A 89 3.04 17.48 -4.82
CA TRP A 89 3.77 16.69 -5.79
C TRP A 89 3.27 15.25 -5.77
N SER A 90 3.60 14.49 -6.81
CA SER A 90 3.21 13.10 -6.96
C SER A 90 4.29 12.27 -7.65
N ILE A 91 4.24 10.97 -7.39
CA ILE A 91 4.92 9.92 -8.15
C ILE A 91 3.89 8.96 -8.73
N GLU A 92 4.28 8.28 -9.80
CA GLU A 92 3.47 7.24 -10.44
C GLU A 92 4.31 5.97 -10.63
N ILE A 93 3.77 4.85 -10.16
CA ILE A 93 4.36 3.52 -10.32
C ILE A 93 3.46 2.76 -11.28
N ALA A 94 3.92 2.62 -12.53
CA ALA A 94 3.23 1.84 -13.55
C ALA A 94 3.62 0.35 -13.45
N PHE A 95 2.62 -0.53 -13.49
CA PHE A 95 2.84 -1.97 -13.40
C PHE A 95 1.81 -2.78 -14.18
N SER A 96 2.24 -3.95 -14.65
CA SER A 96 1.40 -4.94 -15.33
C SER A 96 1.19 -6.13 -14.42
N THR A 97 -0.05 -6.61 -14.33
CA THR A 97 -0.39 -7.77 -13.49
C THR A 97 -0.18 -9.08 -14.24
N VAL A 98 0.50 -10.03 -13.59
CA VAL A 98 0.74 -11.39 -14.10
C VAL A 98 -0.27 -12.36 -13.52
N THR A 99 -0.65 -12.17 -12.26
CA THR A 99 -1.67 -12.96 -11.56
C THR A 99 -2.76 -12.05 -11.00
N SER A 100 -4.00 -12.52 -11.04
CA SER A 100 -5.11 -11.79 -10.40
C SER A 100 -4.97 -11.83 -8.89
N THR A 101 -5.24 -10.70 -8.24
CA THR A 101 -5.23 -10.56 -6.78
C THR A 101 -6.17 -9.45 -6.36
N VAL A 102 -6.41 -9.30 -5.07
CA VAL A 102 -7.18 -8.17 -4.53
C VAL A 102 -6.25 -7.29 -3.72
N VAL A 103 -6.22 -6.01 -4.02
CA VAL A 103 -5.47 -5.01 -3.25
C VAL A 103 -6.10 -4.86 -1.88
N ALA A 104 -5.27 -4.79 -0.84
CA ALA A 104 -5.68 -4.47 0.52
C ALA A 104 -5.30 -3.04 0.87
N ASP A 105 -4.02 -2.72 0.78
CA ASP A 105 -3.50 -1.46 1.29
C ASP A 105 -2.18 -1.10 0.60
N PHE A 106 -1.80 0.16 0.78
CA PHE A 106 -0.47 0.66 0.48
C PHE A 106 0.20 1.11 1.77
N THR A 107 1.37 0.58 2.07
CA THR A 107 2.16 0.96 3.24
C THR A 107 3.38 1.79 2.86
N PHE A 108 3.75 2.74 3.72
CA PHE A 108 4.95 3.54 3.53
C PHE A 108 5.50 4.11 4.85
N ASP A 109 6.76 4.51 4.80
CA ASP A 109 7.43 5.30 5.82
C ASP A 109 7.63 6.73 5.31
N TYR A 110 7.68 7.70 6.21
CA TYR A 110 7.90 9.09 5.83
C TYR A 110 8.77 9.89 6.79
N GLN A 111 9.26 11.01 6.27
CA GLN A 111 9.98 12.03 7.04
C GLN A 111 9.73 13.43 6.46
N PHE A 112 9.40 14.40 7.31
CA PHE A 112 9.49 15.82 6.94
C PHE A 112 10.95 16.28 6.95
N ILE A 113 11.36 16.92 5.85
CA ILE A 113 12.72 17.38 5.62
C ILE A 113 12.72 18.84 5.17
N SER A 114 13.83 19.53 5.37
CA SER A 114 14.02 20.92 4.97
C SER A 114 14.23 21.08 3.46
N GLY A 115 14.17 22.33 2.98
CA GLY A 115 14.67 22.72 1.64
C GLY A 115 16.17 22.50 1.41
N GLY A 116 16.93 22.07 2.43
CA GLY A 116 18.30 21.57 2.31
C GLY A 116 18.45 20.05 2.50
N GLY A 117 17.37 19.31 2.79
CA GLY A 117 17.34 17.85 2.87
C GLY A 117 17.56 17.31 4.30
N ALA A 118 17.62 18.19 5.29
CA ALA A 118 17.84 17.82 6.68
C ALA A 118 16.52 17.50 7.39
N ASN A 119 16.53 16.53 8.31
CA ASN A 119 15.37 16.21 9.14
C ASN A 119 14.90 17.43 9.93
N GLN A 120 13.60 17.53 10.10
CA GLN A 120 12.96 18.67 10.73
C GLN A 120 12.56 18.36 12.16
N GLY A 121 12.86 19.30 13.07
CA GLY A 121 12.65 19.13 14.50
C GLY A 121 11.50 19.95 15.09
N ALA A 122 10.94 20.90 14.32
CA ALA A 122 9.77 21.66 14.74
C ALA A 122 8.48 20.93 14.34
N PRO A 123 7.37 21.06 15.06
CA PRO A 123 6.08 20.51 14.64
C PRO A 123 5.57 21.08 13.31
N HIS A 124 4.79 20.29 12.58
CA HIS A 124 4.22 20.64 11.27
C HIS A 124 2.71 20.32 11.21
N PRO A 125 1.87 20.96 12.05
CA PRO A 125 0.45 20.66 12.10
C PRO A 125 -0.23 20.97 10.76
N GLY A 126 -0.94 19.99 10.20
CA GLY A 126 -1.66 20.13 8.93
C GLY A 126 -0.83 19.84 7.68
N SER A 127 0.46 19.50 7.81
CA SER A 127 1.31 19.11 6.69
C SER A 127 1.24 17.61 6.40
N GLY A 128 1.49 17.23 5.14
CA GLY A 128 1.62 15.82 4.74
C GLY A 128 0.28 15.10 4.62
N VAL A 129 -0.71 15.72 3.98
CA VAL A 129 -1.91 15.00 3.51
C VAL A 129 -1.48 14.09 2.37
N VAL A 130 -1.82 12.80 2.45
CA VAL A 130 -1.39 11.80 1.47
C VAL A 130 -2.61 11.23 0.76
N ASN A 131 -2.60 11.29 -0.57
CA ASN A 131 -3.56 10.59 -1.41
C ASN A 131 -2.87 9.45 -2.15
N VAL A 132 -3.44 8.26 -2.07
CA VAL A 132 -3.01 7.09 -2.82
C VAL A 132 -4.16 6.67 -3.72
N ALA A 133 -3.91 6.61 -5.02
CA ALA A 133 -4.89 6.26 -6.02
C ALA A 133 -4.37 5.15 -6.93
N LEU A 134 -5.17 4.09 -7.08
CA LEU A 134 -5.01 3.10 -8.12
C LEU A 134 -5.81 3.54 -9.35
N LEU A 135 -5.13 3.61 -10.48
CA LEU A 135 -5.67 4.08 -11.75
C LEU A 135 -5.62 2.95 -12.80
N ASP A 136 -6.38 3.12 -13.87
CA ASP A 136 -6.20 2.31 -15.07
C ASP A 136 -4.81 2.50 -15.70
N GLY A 137 -4.42 1.61 -16.61
CA GLY A 137 -3.10 1.65 -17.25
C GLY A 137 -2.82 2.92 -18.06
N ALA A 138 -3.85 3.69 -18.41
CA ALA A 138 -3.72 4.99 -19.05
C ALA A 138 -3.52 6.15 -18.04
N GLY A 139 -3.69 5.90 -16.74
CA GLY A 139 -3.61 6.90 -15.69
C GLY A 139 -4.77 7.92 -15.70
N ALA A 140 -5.87 7.59 -16.39
CA ALA A 140 -6.98 8.50 -16.67
C ALA A 140 -8.19 8.29 -15.76
N VAL A 141 -8.41 7.04 -15.32
CA VAL A 141 -9.57 6.67 -14.51
C VAL A 141 -9.11 6.19 -13.14
N THR A 142 -9.60 6.83 -12.07
CA THR A 142 -9.42 6.33 -10.70
C THR A 142 -10.31 5.11 -10.48
N LEU A 143 -9.68 4.02 -10.06
CA LEU A 143 -10.32 2.73 -9.79
C LEU A 143 -10.54 2.51 -8.29
N SER A 144 -9.59 2.96 -7.47
CA SER A 144 -9.65 2.92 -6.02
C SER A 144 -8.78 4.06 -5.48
N GLU A 145 -9.21 4.72 -4.41
CA GLU A 145 -8.43 5.81 -3.81
C GLU A 145 -8.69 5.92 -2.31
N VAL A 146 -7.70 6.46 -1.62
CA VAL A 146 -7.80 6.83 -0.21
C VAL A 146 -7.00 8.10 0.03
N THR A 147 -7.53 8.95 0.89
CA THR A 147 -6.83 10.15 1.38
C THR A 147 -6.65 10.01 2.88
N LEU A 148 -5.38 9.97 3.30
CA LEU A 148 -5.00 10.06 4.70
C LEU A 148 -5.03 11.54 5.12
N PRO A 149 -5.48 11.83 6.36
CA PRO A 149 -5.39 13.17 6.90
C PRO A 149 -3.91 13.61 7.02
N ALA A 150 -3.70 14.88 7.35
CA ALA A 150 -2.36 15.40 7.59
C ALA A 150 -1.61 14.53 8.61
N LEU A 151 -0.43 14.06 8.21
CA LEU A 151 0.43 13.24 9.06
C LEU A 151 1.16 14.07 10.13
N GLY A 152 1.37 15.37 9.87
CA GLY A 152 1.97 16.28 10.84
C GLY A 152 0.95 16.86 11.83
N ASP A 153 1.34 16.88 13.11
CA ASP A 153 0.57 17.43 14.23
C ASP A 153 1.39 18.46 15.04
N GLU A 154 0.87 18.82 16.22
CA GLU A 154 1.47 19.80 17.13
C GLU A 154 2.73 19.28 17.84
N THR A 155 3.22 18.08 17.52
CA THR A 155 4.38 17.45 18.12
C THR A 155 5.51 17.24 17.10
N ALA A 156 6.76 17.31 17.56
CA ALA A 156 7.90 16.96 16.70
C ALA A 156 7.96 15.46 16.37
N ALA A 157 7.23 14.62 17.12
CA ALA A 157 7.21 13.18 16.92
C ALA A 157 6.48 12.80 15.62
N SER A 158 5.51 13.60 15.17
CA SER A 158 4.81 13.38 13.90
C SER A 158 5.67 13.71 12.67
N ASN A 159 6.92 14.15 12.85
CA ASN A 159 7.79 14.49 11.73
C ASN A 159 8.32 13.27 10.99
N SER A 160 8.13 12.09 11.55
CA SER A 160 8.36 10.82 10.88
C SER A 160 7.32 9.81 11.30
N GLY A 161 7.11 8.83 10.45
CA GLY A 161 6.25 7.70 10.75
C GLY A 161 6.68 6.48 9.98
N THR A 162 6.41 5.32 10.55
CA THR A 162 6.75 4.03 9.98
C THR A 162 5.51 3.15 9.89
N GLY A 163 5.41 2.37 8.82
CA GLY A 163 4.28 1.48 8.54
C GLY A 163 2.96 2.22 8.44
N ILE A 164 2.94 3.43 7.88
CA ILE A 164 1.70 4.16 7.63
C ILE A 164 0.88 3.37 6.62
N VAL A 165 -0.39 3.12 6.94
CA VAL A 165 -1.29 2.30 6.12
C VAL A 165 -2.31 3.20 5.42
N ALA A 166 -2.30 3.16 4.10
CA ALA A 166 -3.34 3.70 3.23
C ALA A 166 -4.24 2.54 2.76
N ASP A 167 -5.36 2.34 3.44
CA ASP A 167 -6.34 1.30 3.12
C ASP A 167 -6.97 1.59 1.75
N LEU A 168 -6.72 0.71 0.78
CA LEU A 168 -7.21 0.84 -0.58
C LEU A 168 -8.34 -0.16 -0.76
N PRO A 169 -9.61 0.27 -0.86
CA PRO A 169 -10.74 -0.63 -0.79
C PRO A 169 -10.65 -1.73 -1.85
N ASP A 170 -10.67 -2.98 -1.37
CA ASP A 170 -10.72 -4.32 -2.01
C ASP A 170 -10.80 -4.36 -3.55
N PHE A 171 -9.85 -3.75 -4.24
CA PHE A 171 -9.87 -3.67 -5.70
C PHE A 171 -9.25 -4.93 -6.31
N ALA A 172 -10.00 -5.61 -7.19
CA ALA A 172 -9.51 -6.78 -7.89
C ALA A 172 -8.64 -6.40 -9.08
N LEU A 173 -7.35 -6.70 -8.98
CA LEU A 173 -6.41 -6.68 -10.08
C LEU A 173 -6.65 -7.89 -10.99
N VAL A 174 -6.75 -7.63 -12.30
CA VAL A 174 -7.03 -8.66 -13.30
C VAL A 174 -5.77 -8.97 -14.08
N ALA A 175 -5.31 -10.23 -14.05
CA ALA A 175 -4.14 -10.68 -14.79
C ALA A 175 -4.13 -10.21 -16.26
N GLY A 176 -2.97 -9.77 -16.73
CA GLY A 176 -2.75 -9.22 -18.07
C GLY A 176 -3.18 -7.77 -18.23
N THR A 177 -3.53 -7.07 -17.14
CA THR A 177 -3.96 -5.66 -17.18
C THR A 177 -2.90 -4.75 -16.59
N ASP A 178 -2.76 -3.57 -17.21
CA ASP A 178 -1.88 -2.49 -16.78
C ASP A 178 -2.60 -1.54 -15.81
N TYR A 179 -1.86 -1.08 -14.82
CA TYR A 179 -2.34 -0.17 -13.79
C TYR A 179 -1.27 0.87 -13.44
N VAL A 180 -1.70 1.96 -12.84
CA VAL A 180 -0.82 2.98 -12.28
C VAL A 180 -1.19 3.22 -10.83
N LEU A 181 -0.23 3.11 -9.91
CA LEU A 181 -0.38 3.59 -8.55
C LEU A 181 0.18 5.02 -8.47
N ARG A 182 -0.68 5.99 -8.17
CA ARG A 182 -0.28 7.38 -7.93
C ARG A 182 -0.24 7.64 -6.44
N PHE A 183 0.90 8.15 -5.96
CA PHE A 183 1.07 8.65 -4.60
C PHE A 183 1.26 10.16 -4.67
N THR A 184 0.41 10.91 -3.98
CA THR A 184 0.41 12.38 -3.97
C THR A 184 0.54 12.88 -2.55
N VAL A 185 1.45 13.83 -2.33
CA VAL A 185 1.60 14.53 -1.05
C VAL A 185 1.17 15.98 -1.22
N SER A 186 0.37 16.45 -0.28
CA SER A 186 -0.10 17.83 -0.19
C SER A 186 -0.10 18.31 1.26
N SER A 187 -0.63 19.51 1.50
CA SER A 187 -0.75 20.09 2.83
C SER A 187 -1.99 20.96 2.95
N GLU A 188 -2.52 21.04 4.17
CA GLU A 188 -3.55 22.01 4.60
C GLU A 188 -2.94 23.18 5.38
N ALA A 189 -1.65 23.12 5.71
CA ALA A 189 -0.94 24.15 6.44
C ALA A 189 -0.42 25.27 5.53
N THR A 190 -0.09 26.41 6.14
CA THR A 190 0.42 27.62 5.46
C THR A 190 1.91 27.85 5.67
N SER A 191 2.56 27.05 6.52
CA SER A 191 3.99 27.09 6.79
C SER A 191 4.53 25.68 6.88
N GLY A 192 5.59 25.40 6.15
CA GLY A 192 5.70 24.08 5.57
C GLY A 192 7.06 23.49 5.36
N ASN A 193 7.06 22.26 4.88
CA ASN A 193 8.26 21.47 4.67
C ASN A 193 8.26 20.67 3.39
N ASN A 194 9.38 20.02 3.14
CA ASN A 194 9.48 19.00 2.10
C ASN A 194 9.17 17.63 2.72
N PHE A 195 8.93 16.64 1.87
CA PHE A 195 8.50 15.31 2.27
C PHE A 195 9.41 14.27 1.64
N ALA A 196 9.92 13.37 2.45
CA ALA A 196 10.65 12.18 2.03
C ALA A 196 9.80 10.94 2.28
N LEU A 197 9.83 10.03 1.31
CA LEU A 197 9.13 8.76 1.29
C LEU A 197 10.14 7.62 1.31
N ASP A 198 9.80 6.55 2.01
CA ASP A 198 10.65 5.37 2.21
C ASP A 198 9.77 4.11 2.34
N THR A 199 10.35 2.93 2.13
CA THR A 199 9.78 1.61 2.42
C THR A 199 8.32 1.47 1.98
N VAL A 200 8.10 1.63 0.67
CA VAL A 200 6.77 1.53 0.07
C VAL A 200 6.42 0.08 -0.23
N SER A 201 5.15 -0.30 -0.03
CA SER A 201 4.62 -1.59 -0.47
C SER A 201 3.15 -1.49 -0.84
N LEU A 202 2.76 -2.05 -1.98
CA LEU A 202 1.37 -2.34 -2.29
C LEU A 202 1.09 -3.78 -1.87
N ASN A 203 0.08 -4.00 -1.05
CA ASN A 203 -0.20 -5.30 -0.44
C ASN A 203 -1.52 -5.88 -0.95
N SER A 204 -1.58 -7.20 -1.01
CA SER A 204 -2.80 -7.93 -1.34
C SER A 204 -3.58 -8.32 -0.09
N LEU A 205 -4.86 -8.71 -0.25
CA LEU A 205 -5.58 -9.45 0.77
C LEU A 205 -5.10 -10.91 0.79
N VAL A 206 -4.92 -11.48 1.99
CA VAL A 206 -4.95 -12.94 2.12
C VAL A 206 -6.39 -13.37 1.94
N ILE A 207 -6.76 -13.88 0.76
CA ILE A 207 -7.95 -14.73 0.65
C ILE A 207 -7.49 -16.13 1.10
N PRO A 208 -7.91 -16.64 2.27
CA PRO A 208 -7.59 -18.01 2.63
C PRO A 208 -8.16 -18.89 1.52
N GLU A 209 -7.32 -19.69 0.86
CA GLU A 209 -7.85 -20.74 0.00
C GLU A 209 -8.82 -21.57 0.85
N PRO A 210 -10.02 -21.90 0.34
CA PRO A 210 -10.90 -22.80 1.07
C PRO A 210 -10.13 -24.10 1.25
N SER A 211 -9.65 -24.34 2.47
CA SER A 211 -8.74 -25.45 2.73
C SER A 211 -9.35 -26.73 2.15
N THR A 212 -8.56 -27.52 1.45
CA THR A 212 -8.99 -28.79 0.86
C THR A 212 -9.65 -29.70 1.91
N ALA A 213 -9.31 -29.52 3.20
CA ALA A 213 -9.97 -30.14 4.34
C ALA A 213 -11.44 -29.71 4.52
N ALA A 214 -11.76 -28.42 4.39
CA ALA A 214 -13.14 -27.91 4.45
C ALA A 214 -13.97 -28.39 3.25
N LEU A 215 -13.38 -28.40 2.04
CA LEU A 215 -14.04 -28.97 0.86
C LEU A 215 -14.25 -30.48 0.99
N ALA A 216 -13.26 -31.21 1.52
CA ALA A 216 -13.37 -32.65 1.78
C ALA A 216 -14.40 -32.97 2.87
N LEU A 217 -14.56 -32.12 3.88
CA LEU A 217 -15.59 -32.25 4.92
C LEU A 217 -16.99 -32.03 4.34
N VAL A 218 -17.19 -31.00 3.51
CA VAL A 218 -18.48 -30.75 2.84
C VAL A 218 -18.80 -31.87 1.83
N ALA A 219 -17.82 -32.31 1.04
CA ALA A 219 -17.98 -33.44 0.13
C ALA A 219 -18.25 -34.75 0.88
N GLY A 220 -17.56 -34.99 2.00
CA GLY A 220 -17.77 -36.14 2.89
C GLY A 220 -19.14 -36.15 3.55
N LEU A 221 -19.63 -35.00 4.03
CA LEU A 221 -20.99 -34.84 4.57
C LEU A 221 -22.06 -35.04 3.49
N GLY A 222 -21.82 -34.56 2.26
CA GLY A 222 -22.68 -34.81 1.11
C GLY A 222 -22.78 -36.30 0.75
N LEU A 223 -21.65 -37.02 0.80
CA LEU A 223 -21.59 -38.47 0.57
C LEU A 223 -22.28 -39.28 1.69
N LEU A 224 -22.12 -38.87 2.95
CA LEU A 224 -22.81 -39.49 4.09
C LEU A 224 -24.33 -39.29 4.05
N ARG A 225 -24.81 -38.16 3.52
CA ARG A 225 -26.24 -37.90 3.29
C ARG A 225 -26.81 -38.80 2.18
N ARG A 226 -26.06 -39.04 1.11
CA ARG A 226 -26.46 -39.97 0.03
C ARG A 226 -26.53 -41.43 0.50
N ARG A 227 -25.62 -41.88 1.38
CA ARG A 227 -25.66 -43.24 1.92
C ARG A 227 -26.90 -43.52 2.77
N ARG A 228 -27.46 -42.53 3.48
CA ARG A 228 -28.69 -42.73 4.27
C ARG A 228 -29.98 -42.84 3.45
N LEU A 229 -30.00 -42.33 2.21
CA LEU A 229 -31.17 -42.43 1.32
C LEU A 229 -31.25 -43.77 0.58
N LEU A 230 -30.14 -44.49 0.42
CA LEU A 230 -30.08 -45.79 -0.27
C LEU A 230 -30.31 -47.01 0.63
N VAL A 231 -30.37 -46.83 1.95
CA VAL A 231 -30.62 -47.92 2.94
C VAL A 231 -32.08 -47.90 3.44
N ALA A 232 -32.91 -47.00 2.91
CA ALA A 232 -34.32 -46.84 3.26
C ALA A 232 -35.30 -47.28 2.15
N GLN A 233 -34.83 -48.09 1.19
CA GLN A 233 -35.66 -48.85 0.24
C GLN A 233 -35.56 -50.34 0.56
#